data_AF-A0A3L7U491-F1
#
_entry.id   AF-A0A3L7U491-F1
#
_cell.length_a   1.000
_cell.length_b   1.000
_cell.length_c   1.000
_cell.angle_alpha   90.00
_cell.angle_beta   90.00
_cell.angle_gamma   90.00
#
_symmetry.space_group_name_H-M   'P 1'
#
loop_
_entity.id
_entity.type
_entity.pdbx_description
1 polymer ?
#
loop_
_entity_poly.entity_id
_entity_poly.type
_entity_poly.pdbx_seq_one_letter_code
_entity_poly.pdbx_strand_id
1 'polypeptide(L)'
;MKRMKKMPTPKGARMRLEANVYRAYCVGLGMLVVGALGFRAAVAQLNLFLMKESVPLREGFDTIPTKIGHWSRVGKDARHADALIEELGTKQYLDRIYALDGDPKRGVIMLHIAYYTGTIDAVPHIPERCWAVHGLEMTREATTSAVQLNMTDWQASEGPANLATGLPYRTAIVRDPFTAELERVTMPLEDLSMRVLEFQDPANPRIRQVGGYFFLANGRTTASALGVRGIAFDLTNRYAYYCKIQLTMSGVVDGADGTMVPKFEEETSAFLGDLLPHVMKRLPDWPVWEQKSLGQPSSTQTP
;
A
#
# COMPACT_ATOMS: atom_id res chain seq x y z
N MET A 1 -25.96 -80.62 -25.77
CA MET A 1 -26.85 -79.44 -25.69
C MET A 1 -26.24 -78.39 -24.77
N LYS A 2 -25.83 -77.24 -25.32
CA LYS A 2 -26.06 -75.86 -24.82
C LYS A 2 -25.08 -74.90 -25.49
N ARG A 3 -25.54 -74.27 -26.58
CA ARG A 3 -24.88 -73.09 -27.17
C ARG A 3 -24.86 -71.97 -26.14
N MET A 4 -23.69 -71.56 -25.67
CA MET A 4 -23.54 -70.29 -24.94
C MET A 4 -23.83 -69.13 -25.91
N LYS A 5 -24.95 -68.43 -25.67
CA LYS A 5 -25.27 -67.15 -26.31
C LYS A 5 -24.23 -66.12 -25.85
N LYS A 6 -23.42 -65.60 -26.78
CA LYS A 6 -22.60 -64.41 -26.55
C LYS A 6 -23.52 -63.23 -26.19
N MET A 7 -23.31 -62.64 -25.02
CA MET A 7 -23.91 -61.37 -24.63
C MET A 7 -23.35 -60.24 -25.51
N PRO A 8 -24.19 -59.31 -26.00
CA PRO A 8 -23.68 -58.16 -26.74
C PRO A 8 -23.03 -57.17 -25.78
N THR A 9 -21.76 -56.86 -26.02
CA THR A 9 -21.06 -55.73 -25.40
C THR A 9 -21.78 -54.41 -25.74
N PRO A 10 -21.99 -53.50 -24.77
CA PRO A 10 -22.60 -52.21 -25.03
C PRO A 10 -21.66 -51.42 -25.96
N LYS A 11 -22.09 -51.20 -27.20
CA LYS A 11 -21.42 -50.28 -28.11
C LYS A 11 -21.39 -48.92 -27.43
N GLY A 12 -20.21 -48.41 -27.13
CA GLY A 12 -20.01 -47.06 -26.62
C GLY A 12 -20.83 -46.09 -27.47
N ALA A 13 -21.75 -45.37 -26.82
CA ALA A 13 -22.57 -44.36 -27.46
C ALA A 13 -21.62 -43.30 -28.04
N ARG A 14 -21.30 -43.42 -29.32
CA ARG A 14 -20.67 -42.34 -30.07
C ARG A 14 -21.67 -41.19 -30.03
N MET A 15 -21.36 -40.14 -29.26
CA MET A 15 -22.08 -38.88 -29.26
C MET A 15 -22.15 -38.41 -30.73
N ARG A 16 -23.30 -38.64 -31.38
CA ARG A 16 -23.56 -38.13 -32.72
C ARG A 16 -24.07 -36.71 -32.53
N LEU A 17 -23.13 -35.76 -32.49
CA LEU A 17 -23.46 -34.35 -32.59
C LEU A 17 -24.06 -34.09 -33.98
N GLU A 18 -25.26 -33.52 -34.01
CA GLU A 18 -25.88 -33.11 -35.28
C GLU A 18 -24.98 -32.10 -35.99
N ALA A 19 -24.96 -32.13 -37.33
CA ALA A 19 -24.07 -31.29 -38.14
C ALA A 19 -24.21 -29.78 -37.83
N ASN A 20 -25.41 -29.33 -37.47
CA ASN A 20 -25.67 -27.95 -37.06
C ASN A 20 -25.04 -27.61 -35.71
N VAL A 21 -25.08 -28.54 -34.75
CA VAL A 21 -24.46 -28.37 -33.43
C VAL A 21 -22.94 -28.37 -33.57
N TYR A 22 -22.38 -29.22 -34.43
CA TYR A 22 -20.94 -29.23 -34.71
C TYR A 22 -20.48 -27.90 -35.34
N ARG A 23 -21.23 -27.36 -36.31
CA ARG A 23 -20.92 -26.06 -36.92
C ARG A 23 -20.98 -24.92 -35.90
N ALA A 24 -22.04 -24.84 -35.10
CA ALA A 24 -22.18 -23.84 -34.06
C ALA A 24 -21.04 -23.94 -33.02
N TYR A 25 -20.67 -25.15 -32.64
CA TYR A 25 -19.54 -25.40 -31.75
C TYR A 25 -18.21 -24.94 -32.34
N CYS A 26 -17.92 -25.26 -33.61
CA CYS A 26 -16.69 -24.82 -34.27
C CYS A 26 -16.62 -23.30 -34.43
N VAL A 27 -17.75 -22.64 -34.73
CA VAL A 27 -17.81 -21.17 -34.79
C VAL A 27 -17.54 -20.57 -33.41
N GLY A 28 -18.20 -21.07 -32.36
CA GLY A 28 -17.97 -20.62 -30.99
C GLY A 28 -16.53 -20.82 -30.54
N LEU A 29 -15.94 -22.00 -30.82
CA LEU A 29 -14.54 -22.29 -30.54
C LEU A 29 -13.60 -21.35 -31.31
N GLY A 30 -13.89 -21.10 -32.59
CA GLY A 30 -13.15 -20.14 -33.41
C GLY A 30 -13.18 -18.74 -32.83
N MET A 31 -14.35 -18.25 -32.39
CA MET A 31 -14.48 -16.93 -31.74
C MET A 31 -13.68 -16.86 -30.44
N LEU A 32 -13.69 -17.92 -29.61
CA LEU A 32 -12.90 -17.97 -28.39
C LEU A 32 -11.39 -17.96 -28.67
N VAL A 33 -10.93 -18.71 -29.68
CA VAL A 33 -9.51 -18.74 -30.06
C VAL A 33 -9.06 -17.39 -30.62
N VAL A 34 -9.84 -16.79 -31.51
CA VAL A 34 -9.56 -15.45 -32.04
C VAL A 34 -9.57 -14.40 -30.93
N GLY A 35 -10.53 -14.48 -30.01
CA GLY A 35 -10.60 -13.61 -28.83
C GLY A 35 -9.37 -13.76 -27.93
N ALA A 36 -8.96 -14.98 -27.62
CA ALA A 36 -7.80 -15.24 -26.77
C ALA A 36 -6.48 -14.78 -27.41
N LEU A 37 -6.27 -15.08 -28.69
CA LEU A 37 -5.09 -14.65 -29.43
C LEU A 37 -5.07 -13.14 -29.64
N GLY A 38 -6.22 -12.54 -29.99
CA GLY A 38 -6.37 -11.10 -30.17
C GLY A 38 -6.15 -10.34 -28.87
N PHE A 39 -6.72 -10.81 -27.75
CA PHE A 39 -6.48 -10.22 -26.44
C PHE A 39 -5.01 -10.31 -26.03
N ARG A 40 -4.37 -11.46 -26.20
CA ARG A 40 -2.95 -11.64 -25.90
C ARG A 40 -2.06 -10.74 -26.77
N ALA A 41 -2.36 -10.63 -28.06
CA ALA A 41 -1.65 -9.74 -28.97
C ALA A 41 -1.83 -8.27 -28.56
N ALA A 42 -3.05 -7.85 -28.18
CA ALA A 42 -3.33 -6.51 -27.70
C ALA A 42 -2.57 -6.19 -26.40
N VAL A 43 -2.56 -7.11 -25.42
CA VAL A 43 -1.81 -6.95 -24.17
C VAL A 43 -0.31 -6.79 -24.42
N ALA A 44 0.26 -7.60 -25.34
CA ALA A 44 1.67 -7.51 -25.70
C ALA A 44 1.98 -6.22 -26.48
N GLN A 45 1.14 -5.83 -27.44
CA GLN A 45 1.35 -4.63 -28.25
C GLN A 45 1.21 -3.34 -27.43
N LEU A 46 0.30 -3.33 -26.45
CA LEU A 46 0.07 -2.20 -25.54
C LEU A 46 1.01 -2.21 -24.32
N ASN A 47 1.91 -3.20 -24.20
CA ASN A 47 2.80 -3.41 -23.05
C ASN A 47 2.07 -3.36 -21.70
N LEU A 48 0.92 -4.04 -21.61
CA LEU A 48 0.11 -4.06 -20.39
C LEU A 48 0.57 -5.18 -19.45
N PHE A 49 0.76 -4.83 -18.18
CA PHE A 49 1.13 -5.71 -17.08
C PHE A 49 -0.09 -5.93 -16.18
N LEU A 50 -0.77 -7.05 -16.40
CA LEU A 50 -1.97 -7.45 -15.64
C LEU A 50 -1.63 -7.91 -14.22
N MET A 51 -0.46 -8.54 -14.04
CA MET A 51 0.08 -8.90 -12.73
C MET A 51 1.32 -8.07 -12.45
N LYS A 52 1.41 -7.57 -11.22
CA LYS A 52 2.53 -6.74 -10.79
C LYS A 52 3.66 -7.60 -10.23
N GLU A 53 4.88 -7.25 -10.58
CA GLU A 53 6.06 -7.84 -9.96
C GLU A 53 6.39 -7.14 -8.65
N SER A 54 6.95 -7.92 -7.72
CA SER A 54 7.35 -7.42 -6.42
C SER A 54 8.60 -6.56 -6.51
N VAL A 55 8.70 -5.61 -5.59
CA VAL A 55 9.82 -4.70 -5.41
C VAL A 55 10.30 -4.86 -3.98
N PRO A 56 11.57 -5.22 -3.75
CA PRO A 56 12.07 -5.33 -2.39
C PRO A 56 12.24 -3.94 -1.76
N LEU A 57 12.05 -3.85 -0.45
CA LEU A 57 12.55 -2.72 0.33
C LEU A 57 14.07 -2.59 0.15
N ARG A 58 14.58 -1.36 0.16
CA ARG A 58 16.03 -1.11 0.16
C ARG A 58 16.65 -1.52 1.49
N GLU A 59 15.95 -1.22 2.58
CA GLU A 59 16.34 -1.51 3.96
C GLU A 59 15.10 -1.83 4.80
N GLY A 60 15.26 -2.59 5.89
CA GLY A 60 14.17 -2.90 6.81
C GLY A 60 13.70 -1.67 7.61
N PHE A 61 12.41 -1.61 7.96
CA PHE A 61 11.86 -0.48 8.72
C PHE A 61 12.39 -0.39 10.16
N ASP A 62 12.91 -1.48 10.71
CA ASP A 62 13.59 -1.50 12.00
C ASP A 62 14.79 -0.54 12.07
N THR A 63 15.40 -0.26 10.91
CA THR A 63 16.51 0.71 10.74
C THR A 63 16.08 2.17 10.75
N ILE A 64 14.77 2.49 10.80
CA ILE A 64 14.31 3.87 11.00
C ILE A 64 14.90 4.40 12.31
N PRO A 65 15.43 5.63 12.36
CA PRO A 65 16.06 6.17 13.55
C PRO A 65 15.16 6.07 14.79
N THR A 66 15.77 5.83 15.95
CA THR A 66 15.05 5.84 17.23
C THR A 66 14.76 7.26 17.73
N LYS A 67 15.35 8.29 17.11
CA LYS A 67 15.09 9.70 17.40
C LYS A 67 14.76 10.42 16.10
N ILE A 68 13.62 11.11 16.07
CA ILE A 68 13.08 11.86 14.94
C ILE A 68 12.74 13.24 15.46
N GLY A 69 13.55 14.25 15.16
CA GLY A 69 13.42 15.58 15.76
C GLY A 69 13.41 15.54 17.30
N HIS A 70 12.33 16.03 17.89
CA HIS A 70 12.07 16.01 19.34
C HIS A 70 11.51 14.67 19.84
N TRP A 71 11.17 13.74 18.95
CA TRP A 71 10.53 12.49 19.30
C TRP A 71 11.56 11.38 19.50
N SER A 72 11.47 10.65 20.61
CA SER A 72 12.37 9.54 20.91
C SER A 72 11.57 8.25 21.15
N ARG A 73 12.07 7.12 20.62
CA ARG A 73 11.44 5.82 20.79
C ARG A 73 11.34 5.46 22.26
N VAL A 74 10.16 5.01 22.68
CA VAL A 74 9.92 4.46 24.01
C VAL A 74 9.49 3.01 23.91
N GLY A 75 10.08 2.18 24.77
CA GLY A 75 9.82 0.74 24.77
C GLY A 75 10.48 -0.01 23.60
N LYS A 76 9.96 -1.20 23.32
CA LYS A 76 10.38 -2.05 22.20
C LYS A 76 9.35 -1.94 21.08
N ASP A 77 9.82 -2.12 19.85
CA ASP A 77 8.94 -2.21 18.69
C ASP A 77 7.98 -3.40 18.87
N ALA A 78 6.69 -3.18 18.59
CA ALA A 78 5.68 -4.21 18.80
C ALA A 78 5.87 -5.33 17.78
N ARG A 79 5.66 -6.57 18.23
CA ARG A 79 5.64 -7.76 17.38
C ARG A 79 4.24 -8.34 17.41
N HIS A 80 3.68 -8.54 16.23
CA HIS A 80 2.38 -9.16 16.06
C HIS A 80 2.50 -10.69 16.02
N ALA A 81 1.46 -11.35 16.51
CA ALA A 81 1.29 -12.79 16.34
C ALA A 81 0.98 -13.12 14.87
N ASP A 82 1.22 -14.38 14.47
CA ASP A 82 1.06 -14.82 13.07
C ASP A 82 -0.34 -14.54 12.50
N ALA A 83 -1.40 -14.69 13.31
CA ALA A 83 -2.77 -14.40 12.90
C ALA A 83 -2.96 -12.92 12.49
N LEU A 84 -2.40 -11.99 13.26
CA LEU A 84 -2.49 -10.56 12.94
C LEU A 84 -1.59 -10.19 11.75
N ILE A 85 -0.48 -10.90 11.54
CA ILE A 85 0.38 -10.75 10.35
C ILE A 85 -0.36 -11.22 9.08
N GLU A 86 -1.15 -12.30 9.18
CA GLU A 86 -2.00 -12.78 8.10
C GLU A 86 -3.09 -11.77 7.74
N GLU A 87 -3.77 -11.21 8.74
CA GLU A 87 -4.76 -10.13 8.55
C GLU A 87 -4.12 -8.86 7.97
N LEU A 88 -2.91 -8.52 8.43
CA LEU A 88 -2.14 -7.39 7.92
C LEU A 88 -1.75 -7.59 6.45
N GLY A 89 -1.59 -8.85 6.01
CA GLY A 89 -1.21 -9.21 4.64
C GLY A 89 0.26 -8.96 4.32
N THR A 90 1.10 -8.62 5.31
CA THR A 90 2.54 -8.41 5.12
C THR A 90 3.34 -8.68 6.40
N LYS A 91 4.56 -9.17 6.21
CA LYS A 91 5.58 -9.31 7.27
C LYS A 91 6.50 -8.09 7.36
N GLN A 92 6.40 -7.17 6.41
CA GLN A 92 7.23 -5.97 6.34
C GLN A 92 6.46 -4.82 6.99
N TYR A 93 6.57 -4.71 8.31
CA TYR A 93 5.90 -3.68 9.10
C TYR A 93 6.80 -3.14 10.23
N LEU A 94 6.43 -1.99 10.76
CA LEU A 94 7.00 -1.41 11.96
C LEU A 94 5.88 -0.78 12.80
N ASP A 95 5.79 -1.25 14.04
CA ASP A 95 4.95 -0.66 15.08
C ASP A 95 5.84 -0.11 16.17
N ARG A 96 5.90 1.21 16.29
CA ARG A 96 6.82 1.90 17.20
C ARG A 96 6.16 3.07 17.89
N ILE A 97 6.46 3.21 19.18
CA ILE A 97 5.98 4.31 20.00
C ILE A 97 7.10 5.34 20.14
N TYR A 98 6.80 6.60 19.84
CA TYR A 98 7.67 7.73 20.12
C TYR A 98 7.04 8.64 21.17
N ALA A 99 7.86 9.15 22.08
CA ALA A 99 7.45 10.16 23.04
C ALA A 99 8.19 11.48 22.83
N LEU A 100 7.49 12.58 23.11
CA LEU A 100 8.03 13.92 22.99
C LEU A 100 9.14 14.14 24.03
N ASP A 101 10.33 14.51 23.55
CA ASP A 101 11.59 14.59 24.29
C ASP A 101 11.90 13.34 25.14
N GLY A 102 11.37 12.18 24.73
CA GLY A 102 11.53 10.91 25.44
C GLY A 102 10.68 10.74 26.69
N ASP A 103 9.74 11.66 26.99
CA ASP A 103 8.82 11.54 28.13
C ASP A 103 7.38 11.26 27.65
N PRO A 104 6.86 10.04 27.88
CA PRO A 104 5.48 9.67 27.51
C PRO A 104 4.41 10.56 28.13
N LYS A 105 4.69 11.26 29.23
CA LYS A 105 3.72 12.16 29.86
C LYS A 105 3.53 13.45 29.07
N ARG A 106 4.50 13.83 28.24
CA ARG A 106 4.44 15.06 27.43
C ARG A 106 3.67 14.88 26.13
N GLY A 107 3.71 13.68 25.57
CA GLY A 107 3.00 13.32 24.35
C GLY A 107 3.54 12.03 23.77
N VAL A 108 2.67 11.24 23.13
CA VAL A 108 3.01 9.97 22.52
C VAL A 108 2.39 9.87 21.13
N ILE A 109 3.21 9.52 20.14
CA ILE A 109 2.80 9.14 18.79
C ILE A 109 3.12 7.66 18.58
N MET A 110 2.10 6.89 18.21
CA MET A 110 2.26 5.52 17.73
C MET A 110 2.37 5.54 16.21
N LEU A 111 3.49 5.05 15.69
CA LEU A 111 3.76 4.87 14.28
C LEU A 111 3.48 3.42 13.88
N HIS A 112 2.62 3.23 12.89
CA HIS A 112 2.41 1.97 12.20
C HIS A 112 2.76 2.16 10.72
N ILE A 113 3.71 1.38 10.22
CA ILE A 113 4.11 1.35 8.80
C ILE A 113 3.96 -0.08 8.30
N ALA A 114 3.35 -0.27 7.13
CA ALA A 114 3.22 -1.59 6.50
C ALA A 114 3.46 -1.50 4.99
N TYR A 115 4.32 -2.39 4.47
CA TYR A 115 4.74 -2.41 3.06
C TYR A 115 4.18 -3.61 2.30
N TYR A 116 3.70 -3.34 1.09
CA TYR A 116 3.00 -4.28 0.23
C TYR A 116 3.55 -4.21 -1.19
N THR A 117 3.73 -5.37 -1.82
CA THR A 117 4.25 -5.47 -3.18
C THR A 117 3.89 -6.81 -3.84
N GLY A 118 3.92 -6.88 -5.17
CA GLY A 118 3.63 -8.08 -5.95
C GLY A 118 2.13 -8.38 -6.06
N THR A 119 1.49 -8.82 -4.98
CA THR A 119 0.05 -9.13 -4.93
C THR A 119 -0.72 -7.98 -4.29
N ILE A 120 -1.04 -6.96 -5.09
CA ILE A 120 -1.63 -5.70 -4.61
C ILE A 120 -3.15 -5.80 -4.42
N ASP A 121 -3.75 -6.95 -4.71
CA ASP A 121 -5.21 -7.16 -4.63
C ASP A 121 -5.78 -7.18 -3.21
N ALA A 122 -4.92 -7.15 -2.18
CA ALA A 122 -5.36 -6.95 -0.80
C ALA A 122 -5.74 -5.48 -0.57
N VAL A 123 -7.03 -5.24 -0.32
CA VAL A 123 -7.52 -3.95 0.19
C VAL A 123 -6.80 -3.66 1.51
N PRO A 124 -6.11 -2.53 1.66
CA PRO A 124 -5.41 -2.24 2.90
C PRO A 124 -6.41 -2.11 4.05
N HIS A 125 -6.08 -2.70 5.19
CA HIS A 125 -6.80 -2.47 6.44
C HIS A 125 -6.67 -0.98 6.81
N ILE A 126 -7.78 -0.34 7.17
CA ILE A 126 -7.84 1.08 7.51
C ILE A 126 -8.42 1.27 8.92
N PRO A 127 -7.95 2.28 9.67
CA PRO A 127 -8.40 2.53 11.04
C PRO A 127 -9.92 2.57 11.22
N GLU A 128 -10.66 3.14 10.27
CA GLU A 128 -12.12 3.26 10.33
C GLU A 128 -12.81 1.90 10.49
N ARG A 129 -12.23 0.84 9.91
CA ARG A 129 -12.75 -0.53 10.02
C ARG A 129 -12.18 -1.23 11.25
N CYS A 130 -10.88 -1.11 11.47
CA CYS A 130 -10.19 -1.81 12.55
C CYS A 130 -10.66 -1.32 13.92
N TRP A 131 -10.71 -0.01 14.15
CA TRP A 131 -11.07 0.57 15.45
C TRP A 131 -12.55 0.37 15.80
N ALA A 132 -13.43 0.44 14.80
CA ALA A 132 -14.84 0.11 14.99
C ALA A 132 -15.02 -1.36 15.42
N VAL A 133 -14.29 -2.30 14.82
CA VAL A 133 -14.31 -3.72 15.20
C VAL A 133 -13.76 -3.93 16.61
N HIS A 134 -12.80 -3.10 17.06
CA HIS A 134 -12.30 -3.10 18.43
C HIS A 134 -13.23 -2.41 19.45
N GLY A 135 -14.45 -2.03 19.05
CA GLY A 135 -15.47 -1.49 19.95
C GLY A 135 -15.36 0.01 20.22
N LEU A 136 -14.53 0.74 19.46
CA LEU A 136 -14.48 2.19 19.54
C LEU A 136 -15.59 2.82 18.69
N GLU A 137 -16.11 3.96 19.16
CA GLU A 137 -17.13 4.73 18.44
C GLU A 137 -16.51 5.93 17.75
N MET A 138 -16.81 6.11 16.47
CA MET A 138 -16.36 7.27 15.71
C MET A 138 -17.08 8.53 16.22
N THR A 139 -16.34 9.58 16.57
CA THR A 139 -16.92 10.83 17.10
C THR A 139 -17.40 11.77 16.00
N ARG A 140 -16.80 11.66 14.81
CA ARG A 140 -17.05 12.51 13.64
C ARG A 140 -16.70 11.77 12.35
N GLU A 141 -17.31 12.18 11.24
CA GLU A 141 -16.89 11.69 9.94
C GLU A 141 -15.40 12.01 9.74
N ALA A 142 -14.66 11.03 9.21
CA ALA A 142 -13.27 11.25 8.90
C ALA A 142 -13.12 12.38 7.86
N THR A 143 -12.04 13.13 7.95
CA THR A 143 -11.71 14.26 7.08
C THR A 143 -10.37 14.03 6.40
N THR A 144 -10.19 14.63 5.22
CA THR A 144 -8.87 14.65 4.57
C THR A 144 -8.19 15.96 4.91
N SER A 145 -7.05 15.87 5.58
CA SER A 145 -6.29 17.04 6.04
C SER A 145 -4.96 17.10 5.30
N ALA A 146 -4.58 18.30 4.87
CA ALA A 146 -3.26 18.54 4.28
C ALA A 146 -2.20 18.49 5.38
N VAL A 147 -1.10 17.79 5.13
CA VAL A 147 0.03 17.71 6.06
C VAL A 147 0.97 18.86 5.76
N GLN A 148 1.19 19.73 6.75
CA GLN A 148 2.06 20.89 6.59
C GLN A 148 3.52 20.48 6.77
N LEU A 149 4.11 19.93 5.71
CA LEU A 149 5.52 19.57 5.71
C LEU A 149 6.37 20.81 5.43
N ASN A 150 7.38 21.04 6.27
CA ASN A 150 8.41 22.03 5.95
C ASN A 150 9.31 21.44 4.84
N MET A 151 8.98 21.76 3.59
CA MET A 151 9.69 21.29 2.40
C MET A 151 10.85 22.21 2.00
N THR A 152 11.23 23.19 2.81
CA THR A 152 12.28 24.16 2.45
C THR A 152 13.62 23.48 2.15
N ASP A 153 13.91 22.35 2.81
CA ASP A 153 15.14 21.57 2.57
C ASP A 153 15.01 20.56 1.41
N TRP A 154 13.82 20.44 0.80
CA TRP A 154 13.60 19.57 -0.34
C TRP A 154 13.90 20.35 -1.61
N GLN A 155 14.98 19.96 -2.28
CA GLN A 155 15.37 20.58 -3.53
C GLN A 155 14.39 20.12 -4.61
N ALA A 156 13.48 21.01 -4.98
CA ALA A 156 12.61 20.82 -6.13
C ALA A 156 13.47 20.72 -7.39
N SER A 157 13.12 19.81 -8.31
CA SER A 157 13.61 19.75 -9.70
C SER A 157 15.02 19.18 -10.00
N GLU A 158 15.62 18.36 -9.12
CA GLU A 158 16.82 17.57 -9.50
C GLU A 158 16.53 16.10 -9.87
N GLY A 159 15.32 15.59 -9.61
CA GLY A 159 14.98 14.20 -9.87
C GLY A 159 14.58 13.91 -11.33
N PRO A 160 14.60 12.63 -11.76
CA PRO A 160 14.03 12.23 -13.05
C PRO A 160 12.56 12.65 -13.18
N ALA A 161 12.07 12.86 -14.41
CA ALA A 161 10.65 13.09 -14.66
C ALA A 161 9.85 11.80 -14.44
N ASN A 162 8.78 11.88 -13.67
CA ASN A 162 7.82 10.79 -13.51
C ASN A 162 7.11 10.51 -14.85
N LEU A 163 7.01 9.24 -15.24
CA LEU A 163 6.44 8.87 -16.54
C LEU A 163 4.95 9.17 -16.66
N ALA A 164 4.19 9.04 -15.58
CA ALA A 164 2.74 9.22 -15.61
C ALA A 164 2.32 10.71 -15.63
N THR A 165 3.08 11.58 -14.99
CA THR A 165 2.74 13.00 -14.79
C THR A 165 3.65 13.97 -15.54
N GLY A 166 4.85 13.54 -15.96
CA GLY A 166 5.88 14.39 -16.56
C GLY A 166 6.59 15.33 -15.56
N LEU A 167 6.19 15.33 -14.29
CA LEU A 167 6.77 16.19 -13.26
C LEU A 167 8.06 15.58 -12.70
N PRO A 168 9.11 16.39 -12.44
CA PRO A 168 10.33 15.91 -11.84
C PRO A 168 10.10 15.52 -10.37
N TYR A 169 10.69 14.40 -9.97
CA TYR A 169 10.73 14.05 -8.55
C TYR A 169 11.48 15.10 -7.73
N ARG A 170 10.93 15.41 -6.55
CA ARG A 170 11.63 16.20 -5.53
C ARG A 170 12.71 15.31 -4.89
N THR A 171 13.79 15.91 -4.41
CA THR A 171 14.83 15.16 -3.68
C THR A 171 15.18 15.83 -2.36
N ALA A 172 15.56 15.03 -1.37
CA ALA A 172 16.05 15.49 -0.08
C ALA A 172 17.39 14.82 0.23
N ILE A 173 18.27 15.53 0.94
CA ILE A 173 19.51 14.96 1.47
C ILE A 173 19.23 14.43 2.87
N VAL A 174 19.38 13.12 3.05
CA VAL A 174 19.17 12.44 4.32
C VAL A 174 20.51 11.98 4.86
N ARG A 175 20.80 12.37 6.10
CA ARG A 175 21.96 11.86 6.82
C ARG A 175 21.61 10.54 7.47
N ASP A 176 22.37 9.50 7.18
CA ASP A 176 22.22 8.23 7.86
C ASP A 176 22.57 8.37 9.36
N PRO A 177 21.70 7.94 10.28
CA PRO A 177 21.95 8.10 11.71
C PRO A 177 23.10 7.22 12.22
N PHE A 178 23.45 6.13 11.53
CA PHE A 178 24.47 5.17 11.94
C PHE A 178 25.79 5.39 11.22
N THR A 179 25.76 5.53 9.88
CA THR A 179 26.98 5.69 9.08
C THR A 179 27.42 7.15 8.94
N ALA A 180 26.55 8.11 9.29
CA ALA A 180 26.74 9.54 9.07
C ALA A 180 26.87 9.95 7.59
N GLU A 181 26.65 9.03 6.66
CA GLU A 181 26.71 9.30 5.22
C GLU A 181 25.51 10.15 4.79
N LEU A 182 25.75 11.03 3.81
CA LEU A 182 24.70 11.83 3.18
C LEU A 182 24.22 11.10 1.94
N GLU A 183 22.94 10.78 1.91
CA GLU A 183 22.30 10.12 0.78
C GLU A 183 21.23 11.01 0.17
N ARG A 184 21.18 11.07 -1.15
CA ARG A 184 20.09 11.72 -1.87
C ARG A 184 18.91 10.76 -1.97
N VAL A 185 17.75 11.20 -1.50
CA VAL A 185 16.51 10.41 -1.46
C VAL A 185 15.45 11.07 -2.32
N THR A 186 14.84 10.30 -3.21
CA THR A 186 13.68 10.71 -4.00
C THR A 186 12.45 10.84 -3.09
N MET A 187 11.81 11.99 -3.11
CA MET A 187 10.60 12.30 -2.34
C MET A 187 9.35 12.17 -3.22
N PRO A 188 8.15 11.99 -2.63
CA PRO A 188 6.92 11.87 -3.39
C PRO A 188 6.60 13.12 -4.21
N LEU A 189 5.86 12.94 -5.32
CA LEU A 189 5.54 14.03 -6.24
C LEU A 189 4.54 15.03 -5.67
N GLU A 190 3.47 14.53 -5.06
CA GLU A 190 2.39 15.36 -4.56
C GLU A 190 2.65 15.87 -3.14
N ASP A 191 1.96 16.95 -2.79
CA ASP A 191 1.87 17.38 -1.41
C ASP A 191 1.09 16.34 -0.60
N LEU A 192 1.57 16.10 0.62
CA LEU A 192 1.04 15.04 1.45
C LEU A 192 -0.32 15.42 2.04
N SER A 193 -1.29 14.54 1.90
CA SER A 193 -2.56 14.59 2.63
C SER A 193 -2.79 13.28 3.36
N MET A 194 -3.46 13.36 4.50
CA MET A 194 -3.82 12.19 5.29
C MET A 194 -5.31 12.18 5.62
N ARG A 195 -5.86 10.98 5.77
CA ARG A 195 -7.20 10.75 6.26
C ARG A 195 -7.16 10.74 7.78
N VAL A 196 -7.79 11.72 8.41
CA VAL A 196 -7.84 11.89 9.86
C VAL A 196 -9.21 11.45 10.38
N LEU A 197 -9.18 10.69 11.46
CA LEU A 197 -10.37 10.15 12.14
C LEU A 197 -10.18 10.22 13.66
N GLU A 198 -11.28 10.43 14.37
CA GLU A 198 -11.31 10.45 15.82
C GLU A 198 -12.37 9.50 16.34
N PHE A 199 -11.98 8.73 17.34
CA PHE A 199 -12.80 7.73 18.01
C PHE A 199 -12.78 7.97 19.51
N GLN A 200 -13.81 7.47 20.18
CA GLN A 200 -13.95 7.46 21.63
C GLN A 200 -14.10 6.04 22.15
N ASP A 201 -13.68 5.83 23.39
CA ASP A 201 -14.10 4.67 24.16
C ASP A 201 -15.55 4.91 24.66
N PRO A 202 -16.53 4.05 24.31
CA PRO A 202 -17.90 4.19 24.79
C PRO A 202 -18.00 4.15 26.33
N ALA A 203 -17.09 3.43 27.00
CA ALA A 203 -17.05 3.36 28.46
C ALA A 203 -16.48 4.65 29.10
N ASN A 204 -15.66 5.40 28.38
CA ASN A 204 -15.14 6.69 28.83
C ASN A 204 -15.01 7.68 27.65
N PRO A 205 -16.09 8.41 27.31
CA PRO A 205 -16.11 9.27 26.13
C PRO A 205 -15.08 10.40 26.12
N ARG A 206 -14.47 10.74 27.28
CA ARG A 206 -13.39 11.73 27.36
C ARG A 206 -12.06 11.20 26.86
N ILE A 207 -11.88 9.88 26.77
CA ILE A 207 -10.70 9.28 26.16
C ILE A 207 -10.93 9.27 24.65
N ARG A 208 -10.12 10.07 23.95
CA ARG A 208 -10.10 10.14 22.49
C ARG A 208 -8.90 9.37 21.96
N GLN A 209 -9.13 8.67 20.86
CA GLN A 209 -8.10 8.12 20.01
C GLN A 209 -8.23 8.75 18.63
N VAL A 210 -7.21 9.49 18.22
CA VAL A 210 -7.15 10.15 16.92
C VAL A 210 -6.08 9.48 16.07
N GLY A 211 -6.43 9.20 14.83
CA GLY A 211 -5.58 8.53 13.86
C GLY A 211 -5.53 9.28 12.56
N GLY A 212 -4.37 9.25 11.92
CA GLY A 212 -4.15 9.80 10.60
C GLY A 212 -3.40 8.79 9.76
N TYR A 213 -3.87 8.51 8.55
CA TYR A 213 -3.16 7.60 7.65
C TYR A 213 -3.14 8.10 6.21
N PHE A 214 -2.13 7.64 5.49
CA PHE A 214 -1.99 7.83 4.05
C PHE A 214 -1.19 6.67 3.47
N PHE A 215 -1.07 6.66 2.15
CA PHE A 215 -0.34 5.67 1.41
C PHE A 215 0.69 6.31 0.51
N LEU A 216 1.87 5.68 0.43
CA LEU A 216 2.88 5.92 -0.59
C LEU A 216 2.80 4.77 -1.59
N ALA A 217 2.39 5.04 -2.82
CA ALA A 217 2.30 4.04 -3.87
C ALA A 217 3.13 4.51 -5.08
N ASN A 218 4.08 3.68 -5.54
CA ASN A 218 4.86 3.98 -6.76
C ASN A 218 5.42 5.42 -6.80
N GLY A 219 6.03 5.88 -5.70
CA GLY A 219 6.59 7.23 -5.58
C GLY A 219 5.58 8.38 -5.47
N ARG A 220 4.29 8.09 -5.31
CA ARG A 220 3.19 9.06 -5.19
C ARG A 220 2.46 8.90 -3.85
N THR A 221 1.69 9.90 -3.46
CA THR A 221 0.89 9.86 -2.21
C THR A 221 -0.61 9.80 -2.47
N THR A 222 -1.35 9.19 -1.54
CA THR A 222 -2.82 9.26 -1.51
C THR A 222 -3.36 9.03 -0.10
N ALA A 223 -4.39 9.76 0.28
CA ALA A 223 -5.09 9.58 1.56
C ALA A 223 -6.18 8.48 1.52
N SER A 224 -6.27 7.68 0.45
CA SER A 224 -7.37 6.71 0.29
C SER A 224 -6.91 5.35 -0.22
N ALA A 225 -7.53 4.29 0.29
CA ALA A 225 -7.31 2.92 -0.18
C ALA A 225 -7.68 2.74 -1.66
N LEU A 226 -8.71 3.45 -2.14
CA LEU A 226 -9.09 3.43 -3.56
C LEU A 226 -8.03 4.13 -4.44
N GLY A 227 -7.44 5.22 -3.95
CA GLY A 227 -6.35 5.91 -4.64
C GLY A 227 -5.12 5.02 -4.82
N VAL A 228 -4.81 4.14 -3.85
CA VAL A 228 -3.76 3.13 -4.02
C VAL A 228 -4.03 2.28 -5.24
N ARG A 229 -5.30 1.89 -5.48
CA ARG A 229 -5.61 1.08 -6.65
C ARG A 229 -5.33 1.82 -7.96
N GLY A 230 -5.71 3.10 -8.03
CA GLY A 230 -5.46 3.93 -9.20
C GLY A 230 -3.98 4.15 -9.51
N ILE A 231 -3.11 4.13 -8.50
CA ILE A 231 -1.67 4.35 -8.66
C ILE A 231 -0.90 3.03 -8.86
N ALA A 232 -1.16 2.04 -8.02
CA ALA A 232 -0.39 0.80 -7.97
C ALA A 232 -0.81 -0.22 -9.05
N PHE A 233 -2.05 -0.18 -9.53
CA PHE A 233 -2.53 -1.07 -10.61
C PHE A 233 -2.51 -0.43 -12.00
N ASP A 234 -1.76 0.66 -12.20
CA ASP A 234 -1.53 1.20 -13.54
C ASP A 234 -0.97 0.10 -14.45
N LEU A 235 -1.74 -0.29 -15.47
CA LEU A 235 -1.42 -1.40 -16.37
C LEU A 235 -0.11 -1.20 -17.13
N THR A 236 0.38 0.02 -17.26
CA THR A 236 1.65 0.31 -17.95
C THR A 236 2.88 0.03 -17.09
N ASN A 237 2.70 -0.10 -15.77
CA ASN A 237 3.79 -0.38 -14.84
C ASN A 237 3.94 -1.88 -14.58
N ARG A 238 5.15 -2.41 -14.77
CA ARG A 238 5.48 -3.82 -14.49
C ARG A 238 5.53 -4.12 -13.00
N TYR A 239 6.19 -3.22 -12.28
CA TYR A 239 6.38 -3.31 -10.85
C TYR A 239 5.32 -2.50 -10.14
N ALA A 240 5.02 -2.85 -8.90
CA ALA A 240 4.27 -1.95 -8.04
C ALA A 240 4.47 -2.24 -6.56
N TYR A 241 4.31 -1.20 -5.76
CA TYR A 241 4.27 -1.28 -4.32
C TYR A 241 3.32 -0.24 -3.76
N TYR A 242 2.88 -0.48 -2.52
CA TYR A 242 2.39 0.59 -1.69
C TYR A 242 2.84 0.41 -0.24
N CYS A 243 2.96 1.52 0.48
CA CYS A 243 3.30 1.56 1.88
C CYS A 243 2.22 2.35 2.60
N LYS A 244 1.57 1.73 3.58
CA LYS A 244 0.66 2.42 4.51
C LYS A 244 1.49 3.06 5.61
N ILE A 245 1.21 4.32 5.91
CA ILE A 245 1.75 5.03 7.07
C ILE A 245 0.56 5.51 7.89
N GLN A 246 0.55 5.14 9.15
CA GLN A 246 -0.50 5.51 10.11
C GLN A 246 0.16 6.03 11.38
N LEU A 247 -0.34 7.18 11.84
CA LEU A 247 0.01 7.78 13.12
C LEU A 247 -1.22 7.74 14.01
N THR A 248 -1.01 7.49 15.29
CA THR A 248 -2.10 7.42 16.28
C THR A 248 -1.66 8.10 17.56
N MET A 249 -2.55 8.90 18.12
CA MET A 249 -2.40 9.53 19.43
C MET A 249 -3.67 9.27 20.25
N SER A 250 -3.49 9.15 21.56
CA SER A 250 -4.61 9.04 22.49
C SER A 250 -4.45 10.07 23.60
N GLY A 251 -5.57 10.59 24.10
CA GLY A 251 -5.56 11.63 25.12
C GLY A 251 -6.92 11.84 25.75
N VAL A 252 -6.94 12.68 26.78
CA VAL A 252 -8.17 13.08 27.48
C VAL A 252 -8.57 14.47 27.00
N VAL A 253 -9.85 14.67 26.70
CA VAL A 253 -10.42 15.97 26.31
C VAL A 253 -11.29 16.58 27.42
N ASP A 254 -11.42 17.90 27.43
CA ASP A 254 -12.08 18.68 28.50
C ASP A 254 -13.63 18.61 28.49
N GLY A 255 -14.23 17.71 27.70
CA GLY A 255 -15.69 17.53 27.64
C GLY A 255 -16.14 16.59 26.53
N ALA A 256 -17.43 16.26 26.49
CA ALA A 256 -18.01 15.33 25.50
C ALA A 256 -17.89 15.82 24.05
N ASP A 257 -17.80 17.13 23.82
CA ASP A 257 -17.61 17.74 22.49
C ASP A 257 -16.12 18.05 22.19
N GLY A 258 -15.23 17.75 23.13
CA GLY A 258 -13.80 18.01 22.98
C GLY A 258 -13.15 17.14 21.90
N THR A 259 -12.04 17.63 21.34
CA THR A 259 -11.31 16.98 20.24
C THR A 259 -9.81 17.03 20.42
N MET A 260 -9.15 15.99 19.92
CA MET A 260 -7.69 15.88 19.80
C MET A 260 -7.19 16.24 18.39
N VAL A 261 -8.08 16.45 17.41
CA VAL A 261 -7.70 16.60 15.99
C VAL A 261 -6.72 17.75 15.73
N PRO A 262 -6.92 18.99 16.21
CA PRO A 262 -5.98 20.08 15.94
C PRO A 262 -4.58 19.81 16.50
N LYS A 263 -4.50 19.29 17.73
CA LYS A 263 -3.24 18.88 18.37
C LYS A 263 -2.55 17.77 17.58
N PHE A 264 -3.32 16.79 17.12
CA PHE A 264 -2.82 15.70 16.30
C PHE A 264 -2.25 16.21 14.98
N GLU A 265 -2.95 17.07 14.25
CA GLU A 265 -2.50 17.60 12.96
C GLU A 265 -1.20 18.40 13.09
N GLU A 266 -1.07 19.20 14.15
CA GLU A 266 0.16 19.95 14.47
C GLU A 266 1.34 19.01 14.75
N GLU A 267 1.20 18.12 15.74
CA GLU A 267 2.28 17.23 16.17
C GLU A 267 2.69 16.23 15.07
N THR A 268 1.72 15.72 14.30
CA THR A 268 1.99 14.78 13.21
C THR A 268 2.59 15.45 11.99
N SER A 269 2.23 16.69 11.66
CA SER A 269 2.86 17.42 10.55
C SER A 269 4.35 17.65 10.82
N ALA A 270 4.69 18.07 12.04
CA ALA A 270 6.08 18.23 12.47
C ALA A 270 6.82 16.89 12.44
N PHE A 271 6.24 15.83 13.02
CA PHE A 271 6.84 14.50 13.06
C PHE A 271 7.05 13.90 11.67
N LEU A 272 6.09 14.05 10.75
CA LEU A 272 6.20 13.54 9.38
C LEU A 272 7.24 14.29 8.56
N GLY A 273 7.46 15.58 8.82
CA GLY A 273 8.54 16.36 8.19
C GLY A 273 9.90 15.69 8.36
N ASP A 274 10.20 15.25 9.58
CA ASP A 274 11.46 14.57 9.91
C ASP A 274 11.44 13.08 9.55
N LEU A 275 10.31 12.39 9.70
CA LEU A 275 10.20 10.94 9.47
C LEU A 275 10.23 10.58 7.98
N LEU A 276 9.55 11.35 7.13
CA LEU A 276 9.26 10.94 5.76
C LEU A 276 10.53 10.70 4.92
N PRO A 277 11.59 11.53 4.98
CA PRO A 277 12.82 11.25 4.24
C PRO A 277 13.48 9.93 4.66
N HIS A 278 13.43 9.59 5.95
CA HIS A 278 13.90 8.28 6.44
C HIS A 278 13.05 7.15 5.88
N VAL A 279 11.71 7.28 5.85
CA VAL A 279 10.86 6.24 5.25
C VAL A 279 11.16 6.08 3.76
N MET A 280 11.26 7.19 3.02
CA MET A 280 11.57 7.17 1.59
C MET A 280 12.92 6.53 1.29
N LYS A 281 13.92 6.70 2.17
CA LYS A 281 15.23 6.00 2.09
C LYS A 281 15.08 4.47 2.12
N ARG A 282 14.14 3.93 2.90
CA ARG A 282 13.90 2.48 3.02
C ARG A 282 13.03 1.93 1.87
N LEU A 283 12.11 2.75 1.37
CA LEU A 283 11.25 2.38 0.25
C LEU A 283 12.04 2.27 -1.07
N PRO A 284 11.54 1.52 -2.06
CA PRO A 284 12.19 1.46 -3.37
C PRO A 284 12.36 2.84 -3.99
N ASP A 285 13.52 3.11 -4.58
CA ASP A 285 13.74 4.32 -5.38
C ASP A 285 12.94 4.21 -6.68
N TRP A 286 11.69 4.68 -6.64
CA TRP A 286 10.71 4.44 -7.69
C TRP A 286 11.15 4.89 -9.10
N PRO A 287 11.79 6.06 -9.32
CA PRO A 287 12.29 6.45 -10.64
C PRO A 287 13.10 5.35 -11.35
N VAL A 288 13.90 4.58 -10.61
CA VAL A 288 14.69 3.47 -11.16
C VAL A 288 13.80 2.33 -11.62
N TRP A 289 12.76 1.99 -10.86
CA TRP A 289 11.81 0.92 -11.19
C TRP A 289 10.84 1.29 -12.31
N GLU A 290 10.46 2.56 -12.34
CA GLU A 290 9.65 3.13 -13.40
C GLU A 290 10.39 3.02 -14.75
N GLN A 291 11.67 3.42 -14.81
CA GLN A 291 12.51 3.26 -16.00
C GLN A 291 12.72 1.80 -16.40
N LYS A 292 12.89 0.89 -15.43
CA LYS A 292 12.97 -0.56 -15.71
C LYS A 292 11.71 -1.12 -16.36
N SER A 293 10.54 -0.53 -16.09
CA SER A 293 9.27 -0.94 -16.70
C SER A 293 9.22 -0.63 -18.20
N LEU A 294 9.90 0.44 -18.65
CA LEU A 294 9.97 0.81 -20.07
C LEU A 294 10.91 -0.07 -20.90
N GLY A 295 11.98 -0.57 -20.29
CA GLY A 295 13.09 -1.21 -21.01
C GLY A 295 12.89 -2.68 -21.38
N GLN A 296 11.78 -3.32 -21.00
CA GLN A 296 11.58 -4.75 -21.20
C GLN A 296 10.14 -5.08 -21.64
N PRO A 297 9.96 -5.79 -22.77
CA PRO A 297 8.64 -6.29 -23.16
C PRO A 297 8.10 -7.25 -22.08
N SER A 298 6.77 -7.31 -21.95
CA SER A 298 6.13 -8.20 -20.98
C SER A 298 6.60 -9.65 -21.18
N SER A 299 7.42 -10.15 -20.26
CA SER A 299 7.87 -11.53 -20.31
C SER A 299 6.64 -12.41 -20.13
N THR A 300 6.42 -13.27 -21.12
CA THR A 300 5.32 -14.21 -21.14
C THR A 300 5.29 -15.01 -19.85
N GLN A 301 4.25 -14.83 -19.02
CA GLN A 301 3.92 -15.80 -17.99
C GLN A 301 3.67 -17.12 -18.70
N THR A 302 4.60 -18.06 -18.53
CA THR A 302 4.44 -19.43 -19.01
C THR A 302 3.63 -20.16 -17.94
N PRO A 303 2.57 -20.91 -18.32
CA PRO A 303 1.74 -21.64 -17.36
C PRO A 303 2.51 -22.73 -16.61
#